data_AF-A0AA86PSA6-F1
#
_entry.id   AF-A0AA86PSA6-F1
#
_cell.length_a   1.000
_cell.length_b   1.000
_cell.length_c   1.000
_cell.angle_alpha   90.00
_cell.angle_beta   90.00
_cell.angle_gamma   90.00
#
_symmetry.space_group_name_H-M   'P 1'
#
loop_
_entity.id
_entity.type
_entity.pdbx_description
1 polymer ?
#
loop_
_entity_poly.entity_id
_entity_poly.type
_entity_poly.pdbx_seq_one_letter_code
_entity_poly.pdbx_strand_id
1 'polypeptide(L)'
;MKATCPCACQDALFKNLAKFYDTEIEVKVDTEACCTSLANGKTLVFNVPAILAYLNRYFKGEFNTELDSSIQLAQRFFDKFSQLMTIVENPKDCQPNLFKGALECVMGFVACLNDNVLAEKTYIAGERKSCADIYLGFLLKNCYKHCVTAEQAKKFNNVTRYLHTVESEIVLAAGELKLKK
;
A
#
# COMPACT_ATOMS: atom_id res chain seq x y z
N MET A 1 -0.88 -7.01 -23.05
CA MET A 1 -1.59 -6.63 -21.82
C MET A 1 -0.62 -5.82 -20.97
N LYS A 2 -1.01 -4.60 -20.60
CA LYS A 2 -0.25 -3.68 -19.74
C LYS A 2 -0.47 -4.11 -18.29
N ALA A 3 0.59 -4.26 -17.52
CA ALA A 3 0.45 -4.19 -16.07
C ALA A 3 0.10 -2.72 -15.72
N THR A 4 -0.78 -2.56 -14.74
CA THR A 4 -1.32 -1.25 -14.37
C THR A 4 -0.42 -0.63 -13.33
N CYS A 5 0.13 0.55 -13.63
CA CYS A 5 0.98 1.31 -12.71
C CYS A 5 0.41 1.25 -11.29
N PRO A 6 1.24 1.11 -10.25
CA PRO A 6 0.82 1.22 -8.85
C PRO A 6 -0.05 2.45 -8.57
N CYS A 7 0.17 3.53 -9.33
CA CYS A 7 -0.61 4.75 -9.30
C CYS A 7 -2.07 4.54 -9.76
N ALA A 8 -2.34 3.69 -10.76
CA ALA A 8 -3.70 3.32 -11.17
C ALA A 8 -4.44 2.49 -10.10
N CYS A 9 -3.72 1.86 -9.18
CA CYS A 9 -4.30 1.15 -8.05
C CYS A 9 -4.69 2.09 -6.89
N GLN A 10 -4.25 3.36 -6.89
CA GLN A 10 -4.51 4.30 -5.80
C GLN A 10 -5.99 4.69 -5.70
N ASP A 11 -6.77 4.69 -6.79
CA ASP A 11 -8.23 4.91 -6.71
C ASP A 11 -8.91 3.88 -5.78
N ALA A 12 -8.47 2.62 -5.82
CA ALA A 12 -9.00 1.58 -4.94
C ALA A 12 -8.60 1.81 -3.47
N LEU A 13 -7.40 2.35 -3.22
CA LEU A 13 -7.00 2.77 -1.87
C LEU A 13 -7.94 3.85 -1.32
N PHE A 14 -8.28 4.87 -2.10
CA PHE A 14 -9.14 5.94 -1.62
C PHE A 14 -10.60 5.51 -1.42
N LYS A 15 -11.07 4.51 -2.18
CA LYS A 15 -12.35 3.82 -1.87
C LYS A 15 -12.32 3.07 -0.53
N ASN A 16 -11.21 2.41 -0.22
CA ASN A 16 -11.03 1.72 1.07
C ASN A 16 -10.98 2.73 2.23
N LEU A 17 -10.32 3.88 2.03
CA LEU A 17 -10.28 4.97 3.01
C LEU A 17 -11.64 5.64 3.19
N ALA A 18 -12.38 5.86 2.10
CA ALA A 18 -13.75 6.39 2.12
C ALA A 18 -14.65 5.53 3.01
N LYS A 19 -14.60 4.19 2.82
CA LYS A 19 -15.31 3.25 3.68
C LYS A 19 -14.84 3.30 5.14
N PHE A 20 -13.54 3.36 5.38
CA PHE A 20 -12.98 3.43 6.74
C PHE A 20 -13.41 4.70 7.51
N TYR A 21 -13.52 5.83 6.82
CA TYR A 21 -13.98 7.10 7.41
C TYR A 21 -15.51 7.28 7.37
N ASP A 22 -16.24 6.33 6.78
CA ASP A 22 -17.69 6.40 6.54
C ASP A 22 -18.09 7.70 5.81
N THR A 23 -17.39 7.98 4.71
CA THR A 23 -17.51 9.23 3.95
C THR A 23 -17.16 9.03 2.48
N GLU A 24 -17.39 10.05 1.65
CA GLU A 24 -16.92 10.07 0.27
C GLU A 24 -15.56 10.78 0.20
N ILE A 25 -14.61 10.17 -0.52
CA ILE A 25 -13.28 10.73 -0.75
C ILE A 25 -13.02 10.73 -2.24
N GLU A 26 -13.01 11.91 -2.83
CA GLU A 26 -12.63 12.11 -4.23
C GLU A 26 -11.16 12.52 -4.33
N VAL A 27 -10.41 11.77 -5.12
CA VAL A 27 -9.03 12.10 -5.47
C VAL A 27 -8.88 12.17 -6.99
N LYS A 28 -7.90 12.95 -7.43
CA LYS A 28 -7.43 12.92 -8.82
C LYS A 28 -6.11 12.17 -8.86
N VAL A 29 -6.09 11.09 -9.63
CA VAL A 29 -4.87 10.33 -9.95
C VAL A 29 -4.41 10.73 -11.34
N ASP A 30 -3.25 11.34 -11.42
CA ASP A 30 -2.53 11.58 -12.65
C ASP A 30 -1.50 10.46 -12.86
N THR A 31 -1.79 9.56 -13.80
CA THR A 31 -0.93 8.42 -14.11
C THR A 31 0.31 8.80 -14.92
N GLU A 32 0.30 9.94 -15.62
CA GLU A 32 1.46 10.41 -16.39
C GLU A 32 2.45 11.12 -15.47
N ALA A 33 1.96 11.96 -14.58
CA ALA A 33 2.77 12.63 -13.55
C ALA A 33 3.04 11.75 -12.32
N CYS A 34 2.48 10.53 -12.27
CA CYS A 34 2.51 9.64 -11.10
C CYS A 34 2.13 10.35 -9.79
N CYS A 35 1.11 11.22 -9.85
CA CYS A 35 0.72 12.08 -8.75
C CYS A 35 -0.72 11.83 -8.32
N THR A 36 -0.97 11.82 -7.02
CA THR A 36 -2.34 11.84 -6.46
C THR A 36 -2.58 13.16 -5.76
N SER A 37 -3.76 13.73 -5.96
CA SER A 37 -4.18 14.94 -5.24
C SER A 37 -5.61 14.82 -4.70
N LEU A 38 -5.82 15.44 -3.54
CA LEU A 38 -7.13 15.61 -2.91
C LEU A 38 -7.44 17.10 -2.84
N ALA A 39 -8.61 17.50 -3.34
CA ALA A 39 -9.11 18.86 -3.24
C ALA A 39 -10.27 18.91 -2.23
N ASN A 40 -10.17 19.79 -1.23
CA ASN A 40 -11.25 20.09 -0.29
C ASN A 40 -11.43 21.60 -0.14
N GLY A 41 -12.42 22.15 -0.86
CA GLY A 41 -12.62 23.59 -0.98
C GLY A 41 -11.42 24.28 -1.61
N LYS A 42 -10.77 25.18 -0.86
CA LYS A 42 -9.54 25.88 -1.28
C LYS A 42 -8.24 25.10 -0.98
N THR A 43 -8.35 23.97 -0.28
CA THR A 43 -7.20 23.17 0.11
C THR A 43 -6.91 22.15 -0.97
N LEU A 44 -5.64 22.08 -1.38
CA LEU A 44 -5.14 21.05 -2.29
C LEU A 44 -3.98 20.33 -1.62
N VAL A 45 -4.08 19.00 -1.51
CA VAL A 45 -3.08 18.15 -0.86
C VAL A 45 -2.57 17.13 -1.86
N PHE A 46 -1.26 16.93 -1.90
CA PHE A 46 -0.59 16.06 -2.88
C PHE A 46 0.11 14.89 -2.20
N ASN A 47 0.19 13.78 -2.91
CA ASN A 47 0.82 12.51 -2.51
C ASN A 47 0.07 11.81 -1.36
N VAL A 48 0.06 10.48 -1.43
CA VAL A 48 -0.71 9.64 -0.50
C VAL A 48 -0.38 9.91 0.97
N PRO A 49 0.89 10.00 1.43
CA PRO A 49 1.18 10.24 2.84
C PRO A 49 0.59 11.54 3.39
N ALA A 50 0.69 12.64 2.64
CA ALA A 50 0.16 13.92 3.09
C ALA A 50 -1.38 13.93 3.05
N ILE A 51 -1.99 13.26 2.06
CA ILE A 51 -3.44 13.09 2.01
C ILE A 51 -3.92 12.27 3.22
N LEU A 52 -3.25 11.18 3.58
CA LEU A 52 -3.58 10.38 4.76
C LEU A 52 -3.47 11.21 6.05
N ALA A 53 -2.40 11.98 6.22
CA ALA A 53 -2.23 12.87 7.35
C ALA A 53 -3.34 13.93 7.42
N TYR A 54 -3.69 14.52 6.28
CA TYR A 54 -4.79 15.48 6.16
C TYR A 54 -6.13 14.87 6.55
N LEU A 55 -6.49 13.73 5.97
CA LEU A 55 -7.73 13.01 6.25
C LEU A 55 -7.83 12.63 7.73
N ASN A 56 -6.75 12.14 8.32
CA ASN A 56 -6.76 11.78 9.73
C ASN A 56 -7.00 12.99 10.64
N ARG A 57 -6.34 14.12 10.38
CA ARG A 57 -6.60 15.37 11.11
C ARG A 57 -8.03 15.84 10.91
N TYR A 58 -8.53 15.79 9.68
CA TYR A 58 -9.87 16.25 9.34
C TYR A 58 -10.97 15.44 10.04
N PHE A 59 -10.90 14.12 10.02
CA PHE A 59 -11.97 13.25 10.54
C PHE A 59 -11.79 12.80 11.99
N LYS A 60 -10.56 12.74 12.51
CA LYS A 60 -10.28 12.25 13.87
C LYS A 60 -9.76 13.34 14.80
N GLY A 61 -9.44 14.53 14.30
CA GLY A 61 -8.92 15.65 15.09
C GLY A 61 -7.51 15.45 15.64
N GLU A 62 -6.89 14.30 15.39
CA GLU A 62 -5.61 13.89 15.98
C GLU A 62 -4.61 13.54 14.88
N PHE A 63 -3.35 13.91 15.09
CA PHE A 63 -2.23 13.41 14.32
C PHE A 63 -1.02 13.37 15.23
N ASN A 64 -0.50 12.18 15.47
CA ASN A 64 0.64 11.97 16.35
C ASN A 64 1.82 11.39 15.55
N THR A 65 2.99 11.41 16.19
CA THR A 65 4.25 10.95 15.61
C THR A 65 4.26 9.45 15.31
N GLU A 66 3.49 8.66 16.06
CA GLU A 66 3.37 7.22 15.82
C GLU A 66 2.64 6.96 14.49
N LEU A 67 1.47 7.57 14.29
CA LEU A 67 0.71 7.46 13.04
C LEU A 67 1.54 7.92 11.83
N ASP A 68 2.25 9.04 11.95
CA ASP A 68 3.13 9.52 10.89
C ASP A 68 4.21 8.48 10.56
N SER A 69 4.88 7.94 11.59
CA SER A 69 5.89 6.90 11.41
C SER A 69 5.34 5.66 10.71
N SER A 70 4.10 5.26 11.03
CA SER A 70 3.43 4.12 10.39
C SER A 70 3.01 4.41 8.94
N ILE A 71 2.59 5.64 8.63
CA ILE A 71 2.35 6.08 7.24
C ILE A 71 3.66 6.04 6.46
N GLN A 72 4.77 6.53 7.02
CA GLN A 72 6.08 6.48 6.38
C GLN A 72 6.58 5.04 6.20
N LEU A 73 6.29 4.13 7.13
CA LEU A 73 6.58 2.70 6.98
C LEU A 73 5.84 2.13 5.76
N ALA A 74 4.55 2.42 5.63
CA ALA A 74 3.75 1.99 4.48
C ALA A 74 4.25 2.61 3.16
N GLN A 75 4.65 3.88 3.17
CA GLN A 75 5.22 4.56 2.00
C GLN A 75 6.53 3.89 1.55
N ARG A 76 7.43 3.56 2.49
CA ARG A 76 8.69 2.85 2.16
C ARG A 76 8.42 1.49 1.51
N PHE A 77 7.35 0.82 1.91
CA PHE A 77 6.92 -0.40 1.23
C PHE A 77 6.40 -0.12 -0.17
N PHE A 78 5.55 0.90 -0.34
CA PHE A 78 5.06 1.33 -1.65
C PHE A 78 6.19 1.67 -2.61
N ASP A 79 7.25 2.37 -2.17
CA ASP A 79 8.38 2.73 -3.03
C ASP A 79 9.09 1.48 -3.59
N LYS A 80 9.32 0.47 -2.74
CA LYS A 80 9.92 -0.81 -3.16
C LYS A 80 9.00 -1.60 -4.07
N PHE A 81 7.73 -1.69 -3.70
CA PHE A 81 6.73 -2.42 -4.46
C PHE A 81 6.49 -1.78 -5.83
N SER A 82 6.39 -0.45 -5.89
CA SER A 82 6.20 0.29 -7.13
C SER A 82 7.38 0.13 -8.08
N GLN A 83 8.62 0.13 -7.57
CA GLN A 83 9.80 -0.18 -8.38
C GLN A 83 9.72 -1.56 -9.02
N LEU A 84 9.34 -2.60 -8.25
CA LEU A 84 9.15 -3.95 -8.77
C LEU A 84 8.08 -3.98 -9.87
N MET A 85 6.96 -3.28 -9.66
CA MET A 85 5.85 -3.22 -10.62
C MET A 85 6.25 -2.53 -11.92
N THR A 86 6.98 -1.42 -11.86
CA THR A 86 7.52 -0.72 -13.04
C THR A 86 8.44 -1.61 -13.87
N ILE A 87 9.25 -2.44 -13.21
CA ILE A 87 10.13 -3.42 -13.87
C ILE A 87 9.31 -4.49 -14.61
N VAL A 88 8.23 -4.98 -13.99
CA VAL A 88 7.31 -5.97 -14.60
C VAL A 88 6.55 -5.38 -15.79
N GLU A 89 6.19 -4.09 -15.73
CA GLU A 89 5.49 -3.37 -16.80
C GLU A 89 6.35 -3.11 -18.04
N ASN A 90 7.66 -2.92 -17.84
CA ASN A 90 8.61 -2.60 -18.90
C ASN A 90 9.68 -3.71 -19.05
N PRO A 91 9.28 -4.93 -19.44
CA PRO A 91 10.19 -6.08 -19.46
C PRO A 91 11.32 -5.95 -20.48
N LYS A 92 11.20 -5.04 -21.47
CA LYS A 92 12.27 -4.77 -22.46
C LYS A 92 13.51 -4.13 -21.83
N ASP A 93 13.34 -3.43 -20.71
CA ASP A 93 14.42 -2.77 -19.97
C ASP A 93 14.83 -3.56 -18.72
N CYS A 94 14.21 -4.73 -18.51
CA CYS A 94 14.36 -5.54 -17.32
C CYS A 94 15.58 -6.46 -17.43
N GLN A 95 16.70 -6.05 -16.84
CA GLN A 95 17.80 -6.98 -16.59
C GLN A 95 17.36 -8.01 -15.52
N PRO A 96 17.60 -9.33 -15.71
CA PRO A 96 17.17 -10.35 -14.74
C PRO A 96 17.64 -10.08 -13.30
N ASN A 97 18.82 -9.49 -13.14
CA ASN A 97 19.37 -9.11 -11.84
C ASN A 97 18.59 -7.98 -11.16
N LEU A 98 18.04 -7.03 -11.93
CA LEU A 98 17.23 -5.93 -11.39
C LEU A 98 15.90 -6.43 -10.85
N PHE A 99 15.22 -7.31 -11.59
CA PHE A 99 13.99 -7.92 -11.11
C PHE A 99 14.23 -8.72 -9.82
N LYS A 100 15.26 -9.59 -9.82
CA LYS A 100 15.62 -10.38 -8.64
C LYS A 100 15.89 -9.49 -7.43
N GLY A 101 16.71 -8.45 -7.57
CA GLY A 101 17.03 -7.52 -6.48
C GLY A 101 15.82 -6.74 -5.98
N ALA A 102 14.93 -6.29 -6.87
CA ALA A 102 13.70 -5.60 -6.50
C ALA A 102 12.74 -6.54 -5.74
N LEU A 103 12.58 -7.78 -6.21
CA LEU A 103 11.76 -8.79 -5.53
C LEU A 103 12.33 -9.13 -4.14
N GLU A 104 13.65 -9.31 -4.02
CA GLU A 104 14.33 -9.53 -2.74
C GLU A 104 14.11 -8.35 -1.77
N CYS A 105 14.12 -7.10 -2.25
CA CYS A 105 13.83 -5.93 -1.42
C CYS A 105 12.38 -5.92 -0.90
N VAL A 106 11.41 -6.27 -1.75
CA VAL A 106 10.00 -6.36 -1.35
C VAL A 106 9.80 -7.50 -0.35
N MET A 107 10.33 -8.69 -0.62
CA MET A 107 10.20 -9.85 0.27
C MET A 107 10.95 -9.64 1.60
N GLY A 108 12.13 -9.01 1.57
CA GLY A 108 12.87 -8.66 2.77
C GLY A 108 12.12 -7.66 3.65
N PHE A 109 11.42 -6.69 3.04
CA PHE A 109 10.54 -5.79 3.79
C PHE A 109 9.37 -6.55 4.43
N VAL A 110 8.70 -7.45 3.68
CA VAL A 110 7.59 -8.25 4.22
C VAL A 110 8.06 -9.14 5.37
N ALA A 111 9.23 -9.77 5.25
CA ALA A 111 9.83 -10.55 6.34
C ALA A 111 10.11 -9.70 7.57
N CYS A 112 10.76 -8.53 7.40
CA CYS A 112 11.02 -7.61 8.51
C CYS A 112 9.73 -7.14 9.19
N LEU A 113 8.69 -6.83 8.40
CA LEU A 113 7.38 -6.47 8.93
C LEU A 113 6.75 -7.62 9.71
N ASN A 114 6.84 -8.85 9.20
CA ASN A 114 6.32 -10.06 9.84
C ASN A 114 6.98 -10.34 11.19
N ASP A 115 8.30 -10.30 11.22
CA ASP A 115 9.09 -10.81 12.33
C ASP A 115 9.32 -9.76 13.41
N ASN A 116 9.39 -8.47 13.05
CA ASN A 116 9.80 -7.42 13.99
C ASN A 116 8.69 -6.43 14.35
N VAL A 117 7.66 -6.27 13.50
CA VAL A 117 6.59 -5.28 13.75
C VAL A 117 5.30 -6.00 14.15
N LEU A 118 4.82 -6.88 13.28
CA LEU A 118 3.54 -7.56 13.46
C LEU A 118 3.64 -8.78 14.39
N ALA A 119 4.84 -9.22 14.75
CA ALA A 119 5.02 -10.20 15.81
C ALA A 119 4.52 -9.66 17.16
N GLU A 120 4.72 -8.36 17.41
CA GLU A 120 4.39 -7.72 18.68
C GLU A 120 3.09 -6.91 18.62
N LYS A 121 2.74 -6.39 17.43
CA LYS A 121 1.59 -5.49 17.28
C LYS A 121 0.45 -6.10 16.48
N THR A 122 -0.79 -5.77 16.87
CA THR A 122 -1.99 -6.08 16.09
C THR A 122 -2.18 -5.09 14.93
N TYR A 123 -1.86 -3.82 15.17
CA TYR A 123 -1.93 -2.72 14.20
C TYR A 123 -0.58 -2.01 14.10
N ILE A 124 -0.30 -1.33 12.98
CA ILE A 124 1.01 -0.69 12.81
C ILE A 124 1.09 0.69 13.47
N ALA A 125 -0.03 1.30 13.86
CA ALA A 125 -0.10 2.59 14.53
C ALA A 125 -0.87 2.46 15.86
N GLY A 126 -0.16 2.21 16.96
CA GLY A 126 -0.77 1.94 18.26
C GLY A 126 -1.60 0.66 18.29
N GLU A 127 -2.52 0.56 19.26
CA GLU A 127 -3.36 -0.62 19.49
C GLU A 127 -4.74 -0.53 18.82
N ARG A 128 -4.91 0.35 17.82
CA ARG A 128 -6.18 0.55 17.12
C ARG A 128 -5.95 0.70 15.63
N LYS A 129 -6.93 0.24 14.85
CA LYS A 129 -6.94 0.39 13.39
C LYS A 129 -6.89 1.85 12.99
N SER A 130 -6.00 2.18 12.07
CA SER A 130 -5.79 3.55 11.56
C SER A 130 -5.80 3.60 10.03
N CYS A 131 -5.72 4.79 9.44
CA CYS A 131 -5.56 4.94 8.00
C CYS A 131 -4.21 4.40 7.49
N ALA A 132 -3.17 4.37 8.32
CA ALA A 132 -1.91 3.71 8.00
C ALA A 132 -2.11 2.20 7.79
N ASP A 133 -2.98 1.59 8.60
CA ASP A 133 -3.31 0.17 8.45
C ASP A 133 -4.07 -0.13 7.16
N ILE A 134 -5.02 0.74 6.80
CA ILE A 134 -5.75 0.61 5.53
C ILE A 134 -4.77 0.74 4.36
N TYR A 135 -3.84 1.70 4.44
CA TYR A 135 -2.85 1.89 3.39
C TYR A 135 -1.89 0.71 3.27
N LEU A 136 -1.24 0.29 4.37
CA LEU A 136 -0.33 -0.85 4.33
C LEU A 136 -1.04 -2.15 3.95
N GLY A 137 -2.22 -2.41 4.52
CA GLY A 137 -3.02 -3.59 4.19
C GLY A 137 -3.38 -3.64 2.71
N PHE A 138 -3.75 -2.52 2.10
CA PHE A 138 -3.98 -2.43 0.66
C PHE A 138 -2.73 -2.82 -0.15
N LEU A 139 -1.57 -2.28 0.20
CA LEU A 139 -0.30 -2.58 -0.47
C LEU A 139 0.07 -4.06 -0.32
N LEU A 140 -0.03 -4.60 0.89
CA LEU A 140 0.28 -6.00 1.18
C LEU A 140 -0.66 -6.95 0.46
N LYS A 141 -1.96 -6.65 0.38
CA LYS A 141 -2.92 -7.49 -0.33
C LYS A 141 -2.60 -7.55 -1.83
N ASN A 142 -2.21 -6.43 -2.43
CA ASN A 142 -1.73 -6.40 -3.82
C ASN A 142 -0.40 -7.15 -3.98
N CYS A 143 0.55 -6.96 -3.06
CA CYS A 143 1.81 -7.70 -3.06
C CYS A 143 1.58 -9.22 -2.96
N TYR A 144 0.69 -9.66 -2.08
CA TYR A 144 0.34 -11.08 -1.93
C TYR A 144 -0.27 -11.66 -3.20
N LYS A 145 -1.17 -10.92 -3.84
CA LYS A 145 -1.78 -11.32 -5.11
C LYS A 145 -0.76 -11.50 -6.24
N HIS A 146 0.35 -10.79 -6.20
CA HIS A 146 1.21 -10.57 -7.36
C HIS A 146 2.63 -11.10 -7.23
N CYS A 147 3.17 -11.14 -6.01
CA CYS A 147 4.59 -11.37 -5.76
C CYS A 147 4.86 -12.47 -4.73
N VAL A 148 3.86 -12.89 -3.96
CA VAL A 148 4.01 -13.89 -2.89
C VAL A 148 3.39 -15.21 -3.33
N THR A 149 4.19 -16.28 -3.34
CA THR A 149 3.67 -17.63 -3.60
C THR A 149 2.96 -18.20 -2.37
N ALA A 150 2.13 -19.23 -2.56
CA ALA A 150 1.48 -19.93 -1.44
C ALA A 150 2.48 -20.51 -0.43
N GLU A 151 3.68 -20.91 -0.87
CA GLU A 151 4.73 -21.40 0.02
C GLU A 151 5.37 -20.27 0.83
N GLN A 152 5.62 -19.13 0.21
CA GLN A 152 6.15 -17.95 0.90
C GLN A 152 5.13 -17.39 1.91
N ALA A 153 3.85 -17.34 1.54
CA ALA A 153 2.79 -16.86 2.43
C ALA A 153 2.72 -17.63 3.76
N LYS A 154 3.01 -18.95 3.74
CA LYS A 154 3.09 -19.79 4.95
C LYS A 154 4.18 -19.33 5.94
N LYS A 155 5.22 -18.64 5.45
CA LYS A 155 6.32 -18.12 6.28
C LYS A 155 5.98 -16.75 6.90
N PHE A 156 4.94 -16.10 6.42
CA PHE A 156 4.52 -14.76 6.84
C PHE A 156 3.19 -14.81 7.60
N ASN A 157 3.18 -15.57 8.70
CA ASN A 157 1.98 -15.81 9.52
C ASN A 157 1.42 -14.52 10.16
N ASN A 158 2.28 -13.65 10.68
CA ASN A 158 1.86 -12.41 11.35
C ASN A 158 1.30 -11.40 10.34
N VAL A 159 1.91 -11.32 9.15
CA VAL A 159 1.37 -10.50 8.03
C VAL A 159 0.03 -11.06 7.55
N THR A 160 -0.10 -12.39 7.45
CA THR A 160 -1.36 -13.02 7.05
C THR A 160 -2.47 -12.77 8.09
N ARG A 161 -2.17 -12.93 9.38
CA ARG A 161 -3.08 -12.57 10.50
C ARG A 161 -3.48 -11.10 10.43
N TYR A 162 -2.50 -10.22 10.20
CA TYR A 162 -2.73 -8.80 10.08
C TYR A 162 -3.68 -8.48 8.93
N LEU A 163 -3.44 -9.04 7.74
CA LEU A 163 -4.30 -8.86 6.58
C LEU A 163 -5.75 -9.27 6.89
N HIS A 164 -5.97 -10.41 7.53
CA HIS A 164 -7.33 -10.82 7.95
C HIS A 164 -7.99 -9.85 8.94
N THR A 165 -7.19 -9.13 9.73
CA THR A 165 -7.71 -8.13 10.70
C THR A 165 -8.16 -6.83 10.00
N VAL A 166 -7.55 -6.50 8.86
CA VAL A 166 -7.83 -5.26 8.11
C VAL A 166 -8.60 -5.48 6.81
N GLU A 167 -8.83 -6.74 6.38
CA GLU A 167 -9.36 -7.07 5.06
C GLU A 167 -10.79 -6.61 4.78
N SER A 168 -11.63 -6.46 5.80
CA SER A 168 -13.04 -6.05 5.65
C SER A 168 -13.17 -4.70 4.93
N GLU A 169 -12.13 -3.87 5.03
CA GLU A 169 -12.05 -2.54 4.44
C GLU A 169 -11.23 -2.50 3.16
N ILE A 170 -10.61 -3.60 2.75
CA ILE A 170 -9.67 -3.62 1.62
C ILE A 170 -10.28 -4.31 0.41
N VAL A 171 -10.77 -3.52 -0.52
CA VAL A 171 -11.08 -3.95 -1.88
C VAL A 171 -9.80 -3.87 -2.73
N LEU A 172 -9.51 -4.95 -3.46
CA LEU A 172 -8.37 -5.01 -4.38
C LEU A 172 -8.61 -4.11 -5.61
N ALA A 173 -7.53 -3.61 -6.19
CA ALA A 173 -7.61 -3.02 -7.52
C ALA A 173 -8.07 -4.09 -8.53
N ALA A 174 -8.98 -3.69 -9.44
CA ALA A 174 -9.41 -4.55 -10.53
C ALA A 174 -8.23 -4.78 -11.50
N GLY A 175 -7.93 -6.05 -11.80
CA GLY A 175 -6.81 -6.45 -12.66
C GLY A 175 -5.87 -7.44 -11.99
N GLU A 176 -5.61 -8.57 -12.66
CA GLU A 176 -4.56 -9.51 -12.28
C GLU A 176 -3.26 -9.14 -13.01
N LEU A 177 -2.11 -9.13 -12.31
CA LEU A 177 -0.82 -9.13 -12.99
C LEU A 177 -0.66 -10.46 -13.69
N LYS A 178 -0.69 -10.43 -15.02
CA LYS A 178 -0.27 -11.57 -15.83
C LYS A 178 1.21 -11.41 -16.11
N LEU A 179 2.04 -12.13 -15.36
CA LEU A 179 3.45 -12.32 -15.71
C LEU A 179 3.48 -12.99 -17.10
N LYS A 180 4.07 -12.33 -18.10
CA LYS A 180 4.34 -13.01 -19.37
C LYS A 180 5.40 -14.07 -19.11
N LYS A 181 5.06 -15.33 -19.42
CA LYS A 181 6.04 -16.41 -19.55
C LYS A 181 7.03 -16.10 -20.65
#